data_AF-A0A554LJG0-F1
#
_entry.id   AF-A0A554LJG0-F1
#
_cell.length_a   1.000
_cell.length_b   1.000
_cell.length_c   1.000
_cell.angle_alpha   90.00
_cell.angle_beta   90.00
_cell.angle_gamma   90.00
#
_symmetry.space_group_name_H-M   'P 1'
#
loop_
_entity.id
_entity.type
_entity.pdbx_description
1 polymer ?
#
loop_
_entity_poly.entity_id
_entity_poly.type
_entity_poly.pdbx_seq_one_letter_code
_entity_poly.pdbx_strand_id
1 'polypeptide(L)' 'MTKFSVSFNKFEKAVERLGEALSARKTKMNRDSAILRFELCYDLSWKTTKIFLDDNFGVKCFSPKSASLL' A
#
# COMPACT_ATOMS: atom_id res chain seq x y z
N MET A 1 8.31 18.46 1.43
CA MET A 1 7.94 17.03 1.45
C MET A 1 8.01 16.50 0.03
N THR A 2 8.64 15.33 -0.17
CA THR A 2 8.70 14.70 -1.51
C THR A 2 7.40 13.97 -1.80
N LYS A 3 7.13 13.68 -3.08
CA LYS A 3 5.96 12.90 -3.48
C LYS A 3 5.99 11.51 -2.85
N PHE A 4 7.18 10.90 -2.77
CA PHE A 4 7.40 9.64 -2.05
C PHE A 4 7.01 9.72 -0.57
N SER A 5 7.49 10.72 0.20
CA SER A 5 7.23 10.78 1.65
C SER A 5 5.73 10.89 1.96
N VAL A 6 4.97 11.61 1.13
CA VAL A 6 3.51 11.72 1.27
C VAL A 6 2.81 10.40 0.96
N SER A 7 3.23 9.70 -0.10
CA SER A 7 2.67 8.39 -0.45
C SER A 7 2.98 7.34 0.62
N PHE A 8 4.22 7.33 1.09
CA PHE A 8 4.69 6.39 2.12
C PHE A 8 3.91 6.56 3.43
N ASN A 9 3.71 7.79 3.91
CA ASN A 9 2.91 8.03 5.12
C ASN A 9 1.44 7.57 4.98
N LYS A 10 0.85 7.69 3.78
CA LYS A 10 -0.50 7.15 3.52
C LYS A 10 -0.53 5.64 3.58
N PHE A 11 0.49 4.98 3.03
CA PHE A 11 0.62 3.53 3.07
C PHE A 11 0.83 3.02 4.51
N GLU A 12 1.73 3.66 5.27
CA GLU A 12 1.99 3.35 6.68
C GLU A 12 0.70 3.40 7.51
N LYS A 13 -0.06 4.50 7.40
CA LYS A 13 -1.37 4.61 8.07
C LYS A 13 -2.36 3.53 7.63
N ALA A 14 -2.39 3.17 6.34
CA ALA A 14 -3.27 2.10 5.87
C ALA A 14 -2.92 0.74 6.52
N VAL A 15 -1.63 0.45 6.69
CA VAL A 15 -1.14 -0.76 7.36
C VAL A 15 -1.50 -0.76 8.85
N GLU A 16 -1.35 0.37 9.54
CA GLU A 16 -1.78 0.51 10.94
C GLU A 16 -3.28 0.17 11.08
N ARG A 17 -4.13 0.73 10.21
CA ARG A 17 -5.57 0.47 10.21
C ARG A 17 -5.94 -0.96 9.82
N LEU A 18 -5.14 -1.62 8.99
CA LEU A 18 -5.28 -3.04 8.72
C LEU A 18 -4.99 -3.85 10.01
N GLY A 19 -3.95 -3.48 10.76
CA GLY A 19 -3.64 -4.07 12.06
C GLY A 19 -4.80 -3.95 13.06
N GLU A 20 -5.45 -2.79 13.13
CA GLU A 20 -6.67 -2.59 13.94
C GLU A 20 -7.78 -3.58 13.53
N ALA A 21 -8.04 -3.73 12.22
CA ALA A 21 -9.09 -4.60 11.71
C ALA A 21 -8.80 -6.09 11.94
N LEU A 22 -7.54 -6.49 11.87
CA LEU A 22 -7.09 -7.87 12.15
C LEU A 22 -7.14 -8.20 13.65
N SER A 23 -6.97 -7.20 14.51
CA SER A 23 -7.07 -7.35 15.97
C SER A 23 -8.51 -7.41 16.46
N ALA A 24 -9.48 -6.98 15.63
CA ALA A 24 -10.90 -7.04 15.97
C ALA A 24 -11.41 -8.48 16.01
N ARG A 25 -12.47 -8.72 16.81
CA ARG A 25 -13.11 -10.05 16.90
C ARG A 25 -13.45 -10.58 15.51
N LYS A 26 -13.07 -11.83 15.23
CA LYS A 26 -13.40 -12.49 13.96
C LYS A 26 -14.91 -12.65 13.81
N THR A 27 -15.48 -11.90 12.88
CA THR A 27 -16.87 -12.01 12.41
C THR A 27 -16.88 -11.92 10.90
N LYS A 28 -17.99 -12.28 10.24
CA LYS A 28 -18.12 -12.12 8.78
C LYS A 28 -17.86 -10.66 8.35
N MET A 29 -18.47 -9.72 9.06
CA MET A 29 -18.30 -8.28 8.82
C MET A 29 -16.84 -7.83 9.01
N ASN A 30 -16.19 -8.24 10.09
CA ASN A 30 -14.81 -7.84 10.36
C ASN A 30 -13.82 -8.50 9.37
N ARG A 31 -14.09 -9.74 8.94
CA ARG A 31 -13.31 -10.38 7.87
C ARG A 31 -13.40 -9.60 6.56
N ASP A 32 -14.61 -9.24 6.13
CA ASP A 32 -14.81 -8.51 4.87
C ASP A 32 -14.18 -7.10 4.96
N SER A 33 -14.29 -6.46 6.12
CA SER A 33 -13.62 -5.19 6.48
C SER A 33 -12.09 -5.27 6.43
N ALA A 34 -11.51 -6.40 6.86
CA ALA A 34 -10.07 -6.66 6.80
C ALA A 34 -9.59 -6.92 5.36
N ILE A 35 -10.35 -7.67 4.56
CA ILE A 35 -10.06 -7.91 3.13
C ILE A 35 -10.00 -6.59 2.37
N LEU A 36 -11.01 -5.72 2.55
CA LEU A 36 -11.03 -4.40 1.90
C LEU A 36 -9.81 -3.54 2.27
N ARG A 37 -9.40 -3.56 3.55
CA ARG A 37 -8.20 -2.82 4.00
C ARG A 37 -6.92 -3.41 3.44
N PHE A 38 -6.84 -4.72 3.29
CA PHE A 38 -5.72 -5.38 2.65
C PHE A 38 -5.61 -4.97 1.16
N GLU A 39 -6.72 -4.97 0.43
CA GLU A 39 -6.76 -4.51 -0.98
C GLU A 39 -6.30 -3.05 -1.10
N LEU A 40 -6.74 -2.19 -0.17
CA LEU A 40 -6.27 -0.80 -0.09
C LEU A 40 -4.76 -0.71 0.19
N CYS A 41 -4.25 -1.51 1.13
CA CYS A 41 -2.81 -1.55 1.42
C CYS A 41 -2.01 -1.96 0.18
N TYR A 42 -2.47 -2.95 -0.57
CA TYR A 42 -1.82 -3.41 -1.80
C TYR A 42 -1.82 -2.33 -2.91
N ASP A 43 -2.93 -1.62 -3.10
CA ASP A 43 -2.97 -0.51 -4.07
C ASP A 43 -2.03 0.65 -3.66
N LEU A 44 -2.01 1.01 -2.37
CA LEU A 44 -1.13 2.04 -1.85
C LEU A 44 0.34 1.64 -1.87
N SER A 45 0.68 0.37 -1.58
CA SER A 45 2.05 -0.12 -1.68
C SER A 45 2.54 -0.01 -3.12
N TRP A 46 1.74 -0.44 -4.09
CA TRP A 46 2.09 -0.34 -5.51
C TRP A 46 2.28 1.11 -5.98
N LYS A 47 1.36 2.02 -5.61
CA LYS A 47 1.50 3.45 -5.91
C LYS A 47 2.77 4.04 -5.30
N THR A 48 3.09 3.66 -4.07
CA THR A 48 4.28 4.13 -3.36
C THR A 48 5.55 3.62 -4.03
N THR A 49 5.61 2.35 -4.43
CA THR A 49 6.75 1.77 -5.17
C THR A 49 6.99 2.50 -6.49
N LYS A 50 5.94 2.78 -7.28
CA LYS A 50 6.07 3.55 -8.52
C LYS A 50 6.68 4.94 -8.28
N ILE A 51 6.19 5.63 -7.25
CA ILE A 51 6.69 6.96 -6.90
C ILE A 51 8.14 6.89 -6.43
N PHE A 52 8.50 5.86 -5.66
CA PHE A 52 9.87 5.65 -5.23
C PHE A 52 10.83 5.45 -6.41
N LEU A 53 10.45 4.60 -7.37
CA LEU A 53 11.25 4.32 -8.57
C LEU A 53 11.40 5.55 -9.48
N ASP A 54 10.33 6.32 -9.65
CA ASP A 54 10.33 7.57 -10.42
C ASP A 54 11.19 8.65 -9.72
N ASP A 55 10.96 8.88 -8.42
CA ASP A 55 11.65 9.92 -7.63
C ASP A 55 13.15 9.65 -7.45
N ASN A 56 13.58 8.38 -7.29
CA ASN A 56 14.98 8.03 -6.96
C ASN A 56 15.80 7.54 -8.15
N PHE A 57 15.16 6.92 -9.15
CA PHE A 57 15.86 6.28 -10.28
C PHE A 57 15.37 6.79 -11.64
N GLY A 58 14.35 7.65 -11.69
CA GLY A 58 13.74 8.11 -12.95
C GLY A 58 13.01 7.01 -13.72
N VAL A 59 12.71 5.88 -13.06
CA VAL A 59 12.10 4.71 -13.71
C VAL A 59 10.57 4.77 -13.56
N LYS A 60 9.89 4.89 -14.71
CA LYS A 60 8.43 4.83 -14.76
C LYS A 60 7.96 3.39 -14.97
N CYS A 61 7.51 2.75 -13.89
CA CYS A 61 6.90 1.42 -13.98
C CYS A 61 5.38 1.50 -14.23
N PHE A 62 4.92 0.76 -15.23
CA PHE A 62 3.50 0.72 -15.63
C PHE A 62 2.74 -0.46 -15.03
N SER A 63 3.43 -1.51 -14.55
CA SER A 63 2.79 -2.68 -13.93
C SER A 63 3.57 -3.22 -12.72
N PRO A 64 2.90 -3.83 -11.72
CA PRO A 64 3.58 -4.46 -10.59
C PRO A 64 4.62 -5.52 -11.02
N LYS A 65 4.30 -6.28 -12.07
CA LYS A 65 5.18 -7.31 -12.64
C LYS A 65 6.47 -6.75 -13.23
N SER A 66 6.42 -5.55 -13.82
CA SER A 66 7.62 -4.89 -14.34
C SER A 66 8.55 -4.38 -13.24
N ALA A 67 8.05 -4.16 -12.02
CA ALA A 67 8.86 -3.67 -10.90
C ALA A 67 9.57 -4.81 -10.14
N SER A 68 9.08 -6.05 -10.20
CA SER A 68 9.69 -7.22 -9.54
C SER A 68 10.96 -7.76 -10.21
N LEU A 69 11.41 -7.14 -11.30
CA LEU A 69 12.62 -7.51 -12.06
C LEU A 69 13.75 -6.47 -11.94
N LEU A 70 13.57 -5.45 -11.09
CA LEU A 70 14.58 -4.44 -10.72
C LEU A 70 15.08 -4.71 -9.30
#